data_AF-A0A0S4UGL5-F1
#
_entry.id   AF-A0A0S4UGL5-F1
#
_cell.length_a   1.000
_cell.length_b   1.000
_cell.length_c   1.000
_cell.angle_alpha   90.00
_cell.angle_beta   90.00
_cell.angle_gamma   90.00
#
_symmetry.space_group_name_H-M   'P 1'
#
loop_
_entity.id
_entity.type
_entity.pdbx_description
1 polymer ?
#
loop_
_entity_poly.entity_id
_entity_poly.type
_entity_poly.pdbx_seq_one_letter_code
_entity_poly.pdbx_strand_id
1 'polypeptide(L)'
;MVGTAANESDVSQAHALLHGHEEDAFGDAGYTGVEKRDEMQGKGAKWHVALKRSKIKAMRDGAIKDLLIEAERTKAQIRARVEHPFHVIKNLFGHRKVRYKGLAKNTAQLFSLFGLANLVLARRQLLASPESIPS
;
A
#
# COMPACT_ATOMS: atom_id res chain seq x y z
N MET A 1 0.31 10.03 -3.01
CA MET A 1 -0.79 9.31 -3.69
C MET A 1 -0.97 9.90 -5.06
N VAL A 2 -1.24 9.06 -6.06
CA VAL A 2 -1.63 9.49 -7.41
C VAL A 2 -2.98 8.85 -7.74
N GLY A 3 -3.92 9.63 -8.28
CA GLY A 3 -5.15 9.10 -8.86
C GLY A 3 -4.93 8.88 -10.35
N THR A 4 -5.26 7.69 -10.85
CA THR A 4 -5.03 7.30 -12.25
C THR A 4 -6.33 6.92 -12.95
N ALA A 5 -6.31 6.92 -14.27
CA ALA A 5 -7.42 6.37 -15.04
C ALA A 5 -7.43 4.84 -14.94
N ALA A 6 -8.61 4.22 -15.05
CA ALA A 6 -8.76 2.77 -14.85
C ALA A 6 -8.07 1.90 -15.91
N ASN A 7 -7.68 2.49 -17.05
CA ASN A 7 -6.94 1.82 -18.13
C ASN A 7 -5.42 1.84 -17.92
N GLU A 8 -4.91 2.59 -16.94
CA GLU A 8 -3.50 2.63 -16.64
C GLU A 8 -3.11 1.47 -15.72
N SER A 9 -1.94 0.86 -15.99
CA SER A 9 -1.43 -0.23 -15.17
C SER A 9 -0.79 0.31 -13.88
N ASP A 10 -0.98 -0.42 -12.78
CA ASP A 10 -0.32 -0.10 -11.51
C ASP A 10 1.22 -0.08 -11.66
N VAL A 11 1.78 -0.96 -12.51
CA VAL A 11 3.23 -1.04 -12.77
C VAL A 11 3.76 0.23 -13.44
N SER A 12 2.98 0.86 -14.33
CA SER A 12 3.39 2.12 -14.99
C SER A 12 3.37 3.32 -14.06
N GLN A 13 2.75 3.22 -12.89
CA GLN A 13 2.64 4.31 -11.92
C GLN A 13 3.58 4.13 -10.73
N ALA A 14 4.31 3.01 -10.69
CA ALA A 14 5.24 2.67 -9.61
C ALA A 14 6.32 3.75 -9.41
N HIS A 15 6.77 4.40 -10.48
CA HIS A 15 7.77 5.46 -10.40
C HIS A 15 7.22 6.68 -9.65
N ALA A 16 5.93 7.00 -9.77
CA ALA A 16 5.28 8.14 -9.13
C ALA A 16 4.93 7.90 -7.66
N LEU A 17 5.08 6.65 -7.18
CA LEU A 17 4.85 6.27 -5.78
C LEU A 17 6.12 6.40 -4.92
N LEU A 18 7.30 6.50 -5.53
CA LEU A 18 8.57 6.70 -4.85
C LEU A 18 8.90 8.20 -4.75
N HIS A 19 9.29 8.65 -3.57
CA HIS A 19 9.69 10.03 -3.29
C HIS A 19 11.22 10.22 -3.37
N GLY A 20 11.98 9.15 -3.62
CA GLY A 20 13.42 9.17 -3.88
C GLY A 20 14.29 8.92 -2.65
N HIS A 21 13.67 8.77 -1.48
CA HIS A 21 14.36 8.46 -0.22
C HIS A 21 14.16 7.00 0.22
N GLU A 22 13.34 6.24 -0.50
CA GLU A 22 13.02 4.87 -0.14
C GLU A 22 14.12 3.89 -0.55
N GLU A 23 14.58 3.06 0.39
CA GLU A 23 15.50 1.95 0.12
C GLU A 23 14.77 0.65 -0.25
N ASP A 24 13.57 0.44 0.30
CA ASP A 24 12.74 -0.74 0.06
C ASP A 24 11.29 -0.34 -0.29
N ALA A 25 10.73 -0.99 -1.31
CA ALA A 25 9.35 -0.81 -1.74
C ALA A 25 8.63 -2.16 -1.76
N PHE A 26 7.44 -2.24 -1.14
CA PHE A 26 6.65 -3.48 -1.07
C PHE A 26 5.44 -3.38 -1.98
N GLY A 27 5.34 -4.29 -2.95
CA GLY A 27 4.27 -4.33 -3.95
C GLY A 27 3.45 -5.61 -3.88
N ASP A 28 2.18 -5.54 -4.28
CA ASP A 28 1.39 -6.74 -4.53
C ASP A 28 1.76 -7.40 -5.87
N ALA A 29 1.11 -8.52 -6.20
CA ALA A 29 1.39 -9.23 -7.44
C ALA A 29 1.09 -8.41 -8.72
N GLY A 30 0.33 -7.31 -8.61
CA GLY A 30 0.10 -6.36 -9.69
C GLY A 30 1.38 -5.65 -10.12
N TYR A 31 2.35 -5.49 -9.20
CA TYR A 31 3.68 -4.89 -9.45
C TYR A 31 4.71 -5.88 -10.01
N THR A 32 4.29 -7.07 -10.47
CA THR A 32 5.22 -8.05 -11.04
C THR A 32 5.96 -7.46 -12.25
N GLY A 33 7.30 -7.45 -12.21
CA GLY A 33 8.15 -6.94 -13.28
C GLY A 33 8.44 -5.44 -13.22
N VAL A 34 8.06 -4.77 -12.13
CA VAL A 34 8.34 -3.33 -11.90
C VAL A 34 9.85 -3.02 -11.99
N GLU A 35 10.69 -3.93 -11.50
CA GLU A 35 12.15 -3.82 -11.53
C GLU A 35 12.76 -3.80 -12.94
N LYS A 36 12.02 -4.28 -13.95
CA LYS A 36 12.51 -4.40 -15.33
C LYS A 36 12.13 -3.21 -16.22
N ARG A 37 11.41 -2.23 -15.67
CA ARG A 37 10.97 -1.06 -16.44
C ARG A 37 12.05 0.01 -16.52
N ASP A 38 12.15 0.63 -17.69
CA ASP A 38 13.07 1.72 -17.97
C ASP A 38 12.84 2.92 -17.02
N GLU A 39 11.57 3.20 -16.67
CA GLU A 39 11.17 4.25 -15.72
C GLU A 39 11.71 4.06 -14.29
N MET A 40 12.16 2.84 -13.96
CA MET A 40 12.75 2.50 -12.66
C MET A 40 14.27 2.42 -12.72
N GLN A 41 14.88 2.46 -13.91
CA GLN A 41 16.34 2.50 -14.05
C GLN A 41 16.87 3.81 -13.47
N GLY A 42 17.71 3.70 -12.45
CA GLY A 42 18.27 4.83 -11.69
C GLY A 42 17.57 5.15 -10.38
N LYS A 43 16.45 4.49 -10.03
CA LYS A 43 15.86 4.58 -8.69
C LYS A 43 16.46 3.51 -7.78
N GLY A 44 17.03 3.92 -6.65
CA GLY A 44 17.75 3.03 -5.72
C GLY A 44 16.88 2.09 -4.87
N ALA A 45 15.55 2.18 -4.97
CA ALA A 45 14.64 1.39 -4.14
C ALA A 45 14.57 -0.08 -4.59
N LYS A 46 14.79 -1.02 -3.66
CA LYS A 46 14.63 -2.46 -3.86
C LYS A 46 13.16 -2.86 -3.77
N TRP A 47 12.65 -3.52 -4.80
CA TRP A 47 11.25 -3.94 -4.86
C TRP A 47 11.02 -5.35 -4.32
N HIS A 48 10.13 -5.46 -3.35
CA HIS A 48 9.67 -6.71 -2.75
C HIS A 48 8.24 -6.98 -3.21
N VAL A 49 8.11 -7.63 -4.36
CA VAL A 49 6.81 -8.00 -4.93
C VAL A 49 6.33 -9.31 -4.31
N ALA A 50 5.04 -9.37 -3.97
CA ALA A 50 4.41 -10.59 -3.46
C ALA A 50 4.38 -11.70 -4.53
N LEU A 51 4.73 -12.91 -4.13
CA LEU A 51 4.72 -14.07 -5.03
C LEU A 51 3.30 -14.61 -5.23
N LYS A 52 3.03 -15.10 -6.44
CA LYS A 52 1.75 -15.76 -6.74
C LYS A 52 1.65 -17.06 -5.93
N ARG A 53 0.52 -17.25 -5.23
CA ARG A 53 0.22 -18.46 -4.44
C ARG A 53 0.36 -19.76 -5.24
N SER A 54 0.09 -19.73 -6.55
CA SER A 54 0.27 -20.89 -7.44
C SER A 54 1.73 -21.34 -7.54
N LYS A 55 2.68 -20.40 -7.59
CA LYS A 55 4.12 -20.72 -7.62
C LYS A 55 4.56 -21.40 -6.33
N ILE A 56 4.12 -20.89 -5.17
CA ILE A 56 4.41 -21.49 -3.86
C ILE A 56 3.83 -22.90 -3.76
N LYS A 57 2.60 -23.10 -4.27
CA LYS A 57 1.96 -24.43 -4.30
C LYS A 57 2.71 -25.44 -5.18
N ALA A 58 3.31 -25.00 -6.28
CA ALA A 58 4.06 -25.86 -7.19
C ALA A 58 5.45 -26.27 -6.65
N MET A 59 5.91 -25.66 -5.55
CA MET A 59 7.18 -26.03 -4.93
C MET A 59 7.06 -27.33 -4.15
N ARG A 60 8.11 -28.16 -4.24
CA ARG A 60 8.29 -29.36 -3.41
C ARG A 60 8.30 -28.97 -1.93
N ASP A 61 7.68 -29.81 -1.12
CA ASP A 61 7.67 -29.62 0.33
C ASP A 61 9.08 -29.76 0.92
N GLY A 62 9.38 -28.92 1.91
CA GLY A 62 10.68 -28.85 2.59
C GLY A 62 10.97 -27.45 3.13
N ALA A 63 12.07 -27.34 3.88
CA ALA A 63 12.42 -26.12 4.63
C ALA A 63 12.47 -24.83 3.78
N ILE A 64 12.84 -24.93 2.50
CA ILE A 64 12.87 -23.78 1.58
C ILE A 64 11.46 -23.23 1.33
N LYS A 65 10.46 -24.11 1.20
CA LYS A 65 9.07 -23.71 1.00
C LYS A 65 8.51 -23.04 2.25
N ASP A 66 8.83 -23.56 3.43
CA ASP A 66 8.37 -23.00 4.71
C ASP A 66 8.95 -21.60 4.95
N LEU A 67 10.26 -21.42 4.70
CA LEU A 67 10.90 -20.10 4.77
C LEU A 67 10.28 -19.10 3.80
N LEU A 68 9.91 -19.55 2.59
CA LEU A 68 9.24 -18.69 1.62
C LEU A 68 7.84 -18.27 2.07
N ILE A 69 7.08 -19.20 2.67
CA ILE A 69 5.75 -18.91 3.22
C ILE A 69 5.85 -17.85 4.33
N GLU A 70 6.81 -17.98 5.24
CA GLU A 70 7.03 -16.99 6.30
C GLU A 70 7.43 -15.62 5.71
N ALA A 71 8.32 -15.59 4.72
CA ALA A 71 8.69 -14.34 4.04
C ALA A 71 7.47 -13.65 3.38
N GLU A 72 6.62 -14.42 2.70
CA GLU A 72 5.40 -13.88 2.08
C GLU A 72 4.37 -13.45 3.13
N ARG A 73 4.31 -14.12 4.29
CA ARG A 73 3.49 -13.71 5.42
C ARG A 73 3.95 -12.36 5.98
N THR A 74 5.26 -12.15 6.13
CA THR A 74 5.81 -10.85 6.56
C THR A 74 5.46 -9.75 5.56
N LYS A 75 5.62 -9.99 4.25
CA LYS A 75 5.20 -9.03 3.21
C LYS A 75 3.71 -8.70 3.31
N ALA A 76 2.86 -9.70 3.53
CA ALA A 76 1.42 -9.50 3.71
C ALA A 76 1.09 -8.67 4.96
N GLN A 77 1.80 -8.86 6.08
CA GLN A 77 1.64 -8.05 7.29
C GLN A 77 2.03 -6.59 7.07
N ILE A 78 3.12 -6.34 6.35
CA ILE A 78 3.53 -4.97 5.98
C ILE A 78 2.43 -4.32 5.13
N ARG A 79 1.92 -5.03 4.12
CA ARG A 79 0.82 -4.55 3.28
C ARG A 79 -0.47 -4.27 4.05
N ALA A 80 -0.78 -5.09 5.06
CA ALA A 80 -1.98 -4.89 5.88
C ALA A 80 -2.00 -3.51 6.55
N ARG A 81 -0.83 -2.93 6.86
CA ARG A 81 -0.72 -1.57 7.43
C ARG A 81 -1.24 -0.50 6.46
N VAL A 82 -0.89 -0.59 5.18
CA VAL A 82 -1.36 0.35 4.17
C VAL A 82 -2.81 0.08 3.79
N GLU A 83 -3.26 -1.18 3.83
CA GLU A 83 -4.65 -1.56 3.53
C GLU A 83 -5.65 -1.03 4.58
N HIS A 84 -5.21 -0.73 5.81
CA HIS A 84 -6.09 -0.27 6.88
C HIS A 84 -6.73 1.11 6.62
N PRO A 85 -5.99 2.18 6.24
CA PRO A 85 -6.59 3.42 5.73
C PRO A 85 -7.57 3.22 4.57
N PHE A 86 -7.26 2.34 3.62
CA PHE A 86 -8.18 2.05 2.51
C PHE A 86 -9.47 1.37 3.00
N HIS A 87 -9.38 0.49 4.00
CA HIS A 87 -10.55 -0.12 4.62
C HIS A 87 -11.45 0.94 5.28
N VAL A 88 -10.86 1.87 6.03
CA VAL A 88 -11.60 2.99 6.63
C VAL A 88 -12.35 3.77 5.56
N ILE A 89 -11.67 4.15 4.47
CA ILE A 89 -12.29 4.96 3.42
C ILE A 89 -13.40 4.19 2.67
N LYS A 90 -13.16 2.93 2.31
CA LYS A 90 -14.11 2.14 1.52
C LYS A 90 -15.34 1.71 2.34
N ASN A 91 -15.13 1.29 3.59
CA ASN A 91 -16.17 0.67 4.40
C ASN A 91 -16.76 1.62 5.43
N LEU A 92 -15.93 2.30 6.23
CA LEU A 92 -16.43 3.21 7.27
C LEU A 92 -16.97 4.51 6.65
N PHE A 93 -16.24 5.12 5.72
CA PHE A 93 -16.69 6.33 5.03
C PHE A 93 -17.58 6.04 3.81
N GLY A 94 -17.72 4.77 3.42
CA GLY A 94 -18.59 4.33 2.32
C GLY A 94 -18.15 4.80 0.92
N HIS A 95 -16.87 5.11 0.71
CA HIS A 95 -16.36 5.52 -0.60
C HIS A 95 -16.20 4.32 -1.53
N ARG A 96 -17.30 3.90 -2.16
CA ARG A 96 -17.33 2.75 -3.09
C ARG A 96 -17.23 3.11 -4.57
N LYS A 97 -17.54 4.36 -4.93
CA LYS A 97 -17.51 4.89 -6.30
C LYS A 97 -16.98 6.32 -6.32
N VAL A 98 -16.32 6.68 -7.41
CA VAL A 98 -15.93 8.07 -7.70
C VAL A 98 -17.17 8.96 -7.75
N ARG A 99 -17.05 10.20 -7.26
CA ARG A 99 -18.18 11.14 -7.20
C ARG A 99 -18.14 12.17 -8.32
N TYR A 100 -16.96 12.51 -8.81
CA TYR A 100 -16.78 13.61 -9.74
C TYR A 100 -16.46 13.12 -11.15
N LYS A 101 -16.89 13.90 -12.15
CA LYS A 101 -16.46 13.73 -13.55
C LYS A 101 -15.10 14.43 -13.72
N GLY A 102 -14.01 13.73 -13.41
CA GLY A 102 -12.64 14.23 -13.61
C GLY A 102 -11.63 13.74 -12.59
N LEU A 103 -10.40 13.47 -13.04
CA LEU A 103 -9.35 12.87 -12.22
C LEU A 103 -8.86 13.79 -11.11
N ALA A 104 -8.65 15.07 -11.41
CA ALA A 104 -8.17 16.07 -10.44
C ALA A 104 -9.12 16.19 -9.23
N LYS A 105 -10.43 16.28 -9.47
CA LYS A 105 -11.45 16.41 -8.41
C LYS A 105 -11.54 15.15 -7.54
N ASN A 106 -11.48 13.96 -8.15
CA ASN A 106 -11.47 12.72 -7.38
C ASN A 106 -10.16 12.54 -6.61
N THR A 107 -9.02 12.96 -7.16
CA THR A 107 -7.73 12.90 -6.48
C THR A 107 -7.71 13.82 -5.26
N ALA A 108 -8.18 15.07 -5.41
CA ALA A 108 -8.33 15.99 -4.28
C ALA A 108 -9.27 15.42 -3.20
N GLN A 109 -10.40 14.81 -3.60
CA GLN A 109 -11.29 14.15 -2.66
C GLN A 109 -10.59 13.00 -1.90
N LEU A 110 -9.80 12.17 -2.59
CA LEU A 110 -9.05 11.10 -1.95
C LEU A 110 -8.06 11.65 -0.93
N PHE A 111 -7.31 12.72 -1.24
CA PHE A 111 -6.43 13.37 -0.26
C PHE A 111 -7.18 13.78 1.01
N SER A 112 -8.35 14.41 0.89
CA SER A 112 -9.17 14.78 2.06
C SER A 112 -9.64 13.55 2.84
N LEU A 113 -10.08 12.49 2.15
CA LEU A 113 -10.54 11.25 2.80
C LEU A 113 -9.40 10.54 3.53
N PHE A 114 -8.19 10.51 2.96
CA PHE A 114 -7.02 9.95 3.62
C PHE A 114 -6.58 10.78 4.84
N GLY A 115 -6.66 12.11 4.78
CA GLY A 115 -6.46 12.97 5.94
C GLY A 115 -7.43 12.64 7.07
N LEU A 116 -8.72 12.53 6.77
CA LEU A 116 -9.74 12.15 7.76
C LEU A 116 -9.56 10.72 8.28
N ALA A 117 -9.18 9.78 7.42
CA ALA A 117 -8.90 8.40 7.82
C ALA A 117 -7.75 8.35 8.84
N ASN A 118 -6.67 9.11 8.60
CA ASN A 118 -5.55 9.20 9.54
C ASN A 118 -6.00 9.71 10.92
N LEU A 119 -6.91 10.69 11.00
CA LEU A 119 -7.47 11.15 12.27
C LEU A 119 -8.27 10.06 12.99
N VAL A 120 -9.07 9.28 12.25
CA VAL A 120 -9.82 8.15 12.83
C VAL A 120 -8.88 7.09 13.38
N LEU A 121 -7.79 6.78 12.65
CA LEU A 121 -6.78 5.80 13.09
C LEU A 121 -5.99 6.29 14.31
N ALA A 122 -5.66 7.57 14.35
CA ALA A 122 -4.96 8.19 15.46
C ALA A 122 -5.87 8.53 16.65
N ARG A 123 -7.20 8.34 16.54
CA ARG A 123 -8.20 8.78 17.54
C ARG A 123 -7.83 8.39 18.98
N ARG A 124 -7.34 7.17 19.21
CA ARG A 124 -6.96 6.72 20.56
C ARG A 124 -5.78 7.50 21.13
N GLN A 125 -4.79 7.82 20.30
CA GLN A 125 -3.62 8.58 20.71
C GLN A 125 -3.97 10.06 20.90
N LEU A 126 -4.80 10.62 20.01
CA LEU A 126 -5.24 12.02 20.07
C LEU A 126 -6.18 12.31 21.25
N LEU A 127 -7.00 11.33 21.67
CA LEU A 127 -7.93 11.48 22.80
C LEU A 127 -7.34 11.02 24.14
N ALA A 128 -6.13 10.46 24.14
CA ALA A 128 -5.39 10.18 25.37
C ALA A 128 -4.75 11.49 25.87
N SER A 129 -5.49 12.26 26.68
CA SER A 129 -4.95 13.45 27.35
C SER A 129 -3.97 13.08 28.48
N PRO A 130 -2.90 13.86 28.73
CA PRO A 130 -1.95 13.66 29.82
C PRO A 130 -2.52 14.11 31.19
N GLU A 131 -3.67 13.59 31.62
CA GLU A 131 -4.25 13.87 32.95
C GLU A 131 -3.87 12.81 33.99
N SER A 132 -2.57 12.58 34.18
CA SER A 132 -2.08 11.81 35.33
C SER A 132 -0.69 12.26 35.80
N ILE A 133 -0.48 13.57 35.95
CA ILE A 133 0.58 14.07 36.82
C ILE A 133 -0.07 14.40 38.16
N PRO A 134 0.05 13.54 39.20
CA PRO A 134 -0.38 13.92 40.53
C PRO A 134 0.59 14.98 41.09
N SER A 135 0.01 16.03 41.67
CA SER A 135 0.72 17.09 42.41
C SER A 135 1.52 16.58 43.59
#